data_AF-A0A510L8R6-F1
#
_entry.id   AF-A0A510L8R6-F1
#
_cell.length_a   1.000
_cell.length_b   1.000
_cell.length_c   1.000
_cell.angle_alpha   90.00
_cell.angle_beta   90.00
_cell.angle_gamma   90.00
#
_symmetry.space_group_name_H-M   'P 1'
#
loop_
_entity.id
_entity.type
_entity.pdbx_description
1 polymer ?
#
loop_
_entity_poly.entity_id
_entity_poly.type
_entity_poly.pdbx_seq_one_letter_code
_entity_poly.pdbx_strand_id
1 'polypeptide(L)' 'MKWIILIVTTALMQIETIRVKGHWIAGGNVVFPFLVAMLMRWCPRIIKDFKGGLWNTKK' A
#
# COMPACT_ATOMS: atom_id res chain seq x y z
N MET A 1 15.93 -13.33 -4.70
CA MET A 1 15.68 -13.31 -6.17
C MET A 1 14.21 -13.42 -6.57
N LYS A 2 13.43 -14.39 -6.05
CA LYS A 2 12.01 -14.60 -6.47
C LYS A 2 11.10 -13.36 -6.34
N TRP A 3 11.26 -12.58 -5.27
CA TRP A 3 10.45 -11.38 -5.00
C TRP A 3 10.86 -10.17 -5.84
N ILE A 4 12.13 -10.05 -6.23
CA ILE A 4 12.64 -8.91 -7.00
C ILE A 4 12.06 -8.93 -8.42
N ILE A 5 12.01 -10.13 -9.03
CA ILE A 5 11.43 -10.31 -10.37
C ILE A 5 9.94 -9.94 -10.35
N LEU A 6 9.18 -10.42 -9.37
CA LEU A 6 7.76 -10.09 -9.20
C LEU A 6 7.51 -8.57 -9.11
N ILE A 7 8.29 -7.87 -8.28
CA ILE A 7 8.16 -6.41 -8.10
C ILE A 7 8.47 -5.67 -9.41
N VAL A 8 9.52 -6.06 -10.13
CA VAL A 8 9.91 -5.44 -11.40
C VAL A 8 8.85 -5.67 -12.47
N THR A 9 8.33 -6.89 -12.60
CA THR A 9 7.30 -7.21 -13.60
C THR A 9 5.99 -6.45 -13.32
N THR A 10 5.61 -6.28 -12.05
CA THR A 10 4.44 -5.48 -11.68
C THR A 10 4.64 -4.00 -11.97
N ALA A 11 5.80 -3.43 -11.64
CA ALA A 11 6.10 -2.02 -11.90
C ALA A 11 6.09 -1.69 -13.40
N LEU A 12 6.62 -2.59 -14.24
CA LEU A 12 6.62 -2.44 -15.70
C LEU A 12 5.20 -2.43 -16.26
N MET A 13 4.33 -3.36 -15.84
CA MET A 13 2.93 -3.37 -16.28
C MET A 13 2.14 -2.15 -15.81
N GLN A 14 2.47 -1.61 -14.64
CA GLN A 14 1.87 -0.36 -14.16
C GLN A 14 2.31 0.84 -15.00
N ILE A 15 3.58 0.92 -15.41
CA ILE A 15 4.08 2.00 -16.28
C ILE A 15 3.43 1.94 -17.67
N GLU A 16 3.30 0.75 -18.26
CA GLU A 16 2.65 0.58 -19.56
C GLU A 16 1.16 0.96 -19.53
N THR A 17 0.45 0.56 -18.47
CA THR A 17 -0.97 0.96 -18.30
C THR A 17 -1.14 2.46 -18.07
N ILE A 18 -0.18 3.12 -17.40
CA ILE A 18 -0.11 4.59 -17.28
C ILE A 18 0.22 5.22 -18.64
N ARG A 19 1.03 4.60 -19.48
CA ARG A 19 1.32 5.18 -20.80
C ARG A 19 0.11 5.13 -21.74
N VAL A 20 -0.65 4.03 -21.69
CA VAL A 20 -1.82 3.81 -22.56
C VAL A 20 -3.09 4.50 -22.04
N LYS A 21 -3.24 4.67 -20.71
CA LYS A 21 -4.44 5.28 -20.09
C LYS A 21 -4.16 6.51 -19.21
N GLY A 22 -2.91 6.89 -19.01
CA GLY A 22 -2.49 7.76 -17.91
C GLY A 22 -2.55 9.26 -18.16
N HIS A 23 -3.15 9.75 -19.24
CA HIS A 23 -3.60 11.14 -19.21
C HIS A 23 -4.77 11.33 -18.23
N TRP A 24 -5.61 10.31 -18.06
CA TRP A 24 -6.80 10.37 -17.18
C TRP A 24 -6.70 9.53 -15.90
N ILE A 25 -5.79 8.54 -15.84
CA ILE A 25 -5.72 7.54 -14.76
C ILE A 25 -4.47 7.68 -13.86
N ALA A 26 -3.44 8.42 -14.28
CA ALA A 26 -2.18 8.56 -13.53
C ALA A 26 -2.34 9.26 -12.17
N GLY A 27 -3.28 10.20 -12.04
CA GLY A 27 -3.52 10.92 -10.78
C GLY A 27 -4.22 10.09 -9.70
N GLY A 28 -5.08 9.13 -10.09
CA GLY A 28 -5.97 8.43 -9.15
C GLY A 28 -5.55 6.99 -8.81
N ASN A 29 -5.08 6.21 -9.79
CA ASN A 29 -4.92 4.74 -9.62
C ASN A 29 -3.52 4.30 -9.19
N VAL A 30 -2.50 5.15 -9.32
CA VAL A 30 -1.13 4.88 -8.83
C VAL A 30 -1.01 5.27 -7.35
N VAL A 31 -1.73 6.32 -6.95
CA VAL A 31 -1.79 6.77 -5.56
C VAL A 31 -2.50 5.74 -4.68
N PHE A 32 -3.54 5.07 -5.19
CA PHE A 32 -4.32 4.09 -4.42
C PHE A 32 -3.48 2.94 -3.82
N PRO A 33 -2.66 2.18 -4.59
CA PRO A 33 -1.82 1.13 -4.04
C PRO A 33 -0.71 1.66 -3.10
N PHE A 34 -0.20 2.88 -3.34
CA PHE A 34 0.77 3.51 -2.44
C PHE A 34 0.13 3.96 -1.11
N LEU A 35 -1.09 4.51 -1.18
CA LEU A 35 -1.89 4.89 -0.03
C LEU A 35 -2.23 3.66 0.80
N VAL A 36 -2.67 2.57 0.15
CA VAL A 36 -2.95 1.28 0.80
C VAL A 36 -1.69 0.70 1.43
N ALA A 37 -0.53 0.79 0.79
CA ALA A 37 0.75 0.36 1.38
C ALA A 37 1.14 1.18 2.62
N MET A 38 0.96 2.51 2.59
CA MET A 38 1.18 3.38 3.74
C MET A 38 0.16 3.10 4.87
N LEU A 39 -1.12 2.91 4.52
CA LEU A 39 -2.17 2.53 5.47
C LEU A 39 -1.84 1.18 6.10
N MET A 40 -1.44 0.19 5.31
CA MET A 40 -1.09 -1.14 5.79
C MET A 40 0.17 -1.15 6.65
N ARG A 41 1.08 -0.18 6.48
CA ARG A 41 2.20 0.06 7.40
C ARG A 41 1.77 0.74 8.71
N TRP A 42 0.65 1.48 8.69
CA TRP A 42 0.09 2.14 9.86
C TRP A 42 -0.89 1.25 10.66
N CYS A 43 -1.67 0.39 9.98
CA CYS A 43 -2.58 -0.60 10.58
C CYS A 43 -1.97 -1.42 11.72
N PRO A 44 -0.78 -2.04 11.59
CA PRO A 44 -0.18 -2.81 12.68
C PRO A 44 0.25 -1.92 13.85
N ARG A 45 0.52 -0.62 13.62
CA ARG A 45 0.81 0.36 14.67
C ARG A 45 -0.46 0.69 15.46
N ILE A 46 -1.55 0.95 14.75
CA ILE A 46 -2.87 1.23 15.33
C ILE A 46 -3.40 0.02 16.12
N ILE A 47 -3.32 -1.19 15.58
CA ILE A 47 -3.77 -2.40 16.30
C ILE A 47 -2.97 -2.60 17.60
N LYS A 48 -1.67 -2.27 17.60
CA LYS A 48 -0.84 -2.32 18.83
C LYS A 48 -1.27 -1.27 19.85
N ASP A 49 -1.57 -0.04 19.43
CA ASP A 49 -2.08 1.01 20.31
C ASP A 49 -3.46 0.67 20.88
N PHE A 50 -4.38 0.14 20.07
CA PHE A 50 -5.70 -0.30 20.53
C PHE A 50 -5.63 -1.45 21.52
N LYS A 51 -4.76 -2.45 21.27
CA LYS A 51 -4.53 -3.55 22.22
C LYS A 51 -3.91 -3.06 23.53
N GLY A 52 -2.99 -2.09 23.46
CA GLY A 52 -2.38 -1.47 24.63
C GLY A 52 -3.37 -0.67 25.48
N GLY A 53 -4.25 0.11 24.84
CA GLY A 53 -5.33 0.85 25.50
C GLY A 53 -6.35 -0.07 26.17
N LEU A 54 -6.79 -1.13 25.46
CA LEU A 54 -7.73 -2.12 26.02
C LEU A 54 -7.15 -2.83 27.26
N TRP A 55 -5.87 -3.19 27.23
CA TRP A 55 -5.19 -3.85 28.35
C TRP A 55 -5.05 -2.93 29.58
N ASN A 56 -4.86 -1.62 29.37
CA ASN A 56 -4.76 -0.65 30.45
C ASN A 56 -6.11 -0.43 31.17
N THR A 57 -7.22 -0.48 30.45
CA THR A 57 -8.58 -0.35 31.03
C THR A 57 -9.09 -1.59 31.77
N LYS A 58 -8.38 -2.72 31.64
CA LYS A 58 -8.73 -4.01 32.28
C LYS A 58 -7.91 -4.29 33.55
N LYS A 59 -7.04 -3.37 33.96
CA LYS A 59 -6.22 -3.42 35.18
C LYS A 59 -6.81 -2.49 36.24
#